data_AF-A0A9D5S669-F1
#
_entry.id   AF-A0A9D5S669-F1
#
_cell.length_a   1.000
_cell.length_b   1.000
_cell.length_c   1.000
_cell.angle_alpha   90.00
_cell.angle_beta   90.00
_cell.angle_gamma   90.00
#
_symmetry.space_group_name_H-M   'P 1'
#
loop_
_entity.id
_entity.type
_entity.pdbx_description
1 polymer ?
#
loop_
_entity_poly.entity_id
_entity_poly.type
_entity_poly.pdbx_seq_one_letter_code
_entity_poly.pdbx_strand_id
1 'polypeptide(L)' 'MAKKVNQRQEKLANFLIDVAKYVLTGVIIASLFKEMTDKLSLYLLGMLIVFAALWVGLRLTSKTKE' A
#
# COMPACT_ATOMS: atom_id res chain seq x y z
N MET A 1 -4.29 -19.42 -24.64
CA MET A 1 -5.15 -18.57 -23.79
C MET A 1 -4.49 -18.14 -22.46
N ALA A 2 -3.15 -18.03 -22.36
CA ALA A 2 -2.46 -17.72 -21.09
C ALA A 2 -2.30 -16.22 -20.76
N LYS A 3 -2.56 -15.30 -21.71
CA LYS A 3 -2.26 -13.86 -21.57
C LYS A 3 -3.22 -13.07 -20.68
N LYS A 4 -4.36 -13.65 -20.26
CA LYS A 4 -5.46 -12.92 -19.58
C LYS A 4 -5.33 -12.88 -18.05
N VAL A 5 -4.53 -13.78 -17.45
CA VAL A 5 -4.33 -13.86 -15.99
C VAL A 5 -3.41 -12.72 -15.49
N ASN A 6 -2.38 -12.36 -16.27
CA ASN A 6 -1.39 -11.35 -15.88
C ASN A 6 -1.98 -9.93 -15.75
N GLN A 7 -2.92 -9.54 -16.63
CA GLN A 7 -3.46 -8.18 -16.63
C GLN A 7 -4.29 -7.81 -15.38
N ARG A 8 -4.96 -8.80 -14.76
CA ARG A 8 -5.70 -8.57 -13.51
C ARG A 8 -4.74 -8.43 -12.33
N GLN A 9 -3.68 -9.23 -12.30
CA GLN A 9 -2.67 -9.17 -11.26
C GLN A 9 -1.88 -7.86 -11.31
N GLU A 10 -1.54 -7.37 -12.51
CA GLU A 10 -0.88 -6.08 -12.69
C GLU A 10 -1.74 -4.90 -12.21
N LYS A 11 -3.04 -4.90 -12.56
CA LYS A 11 -3.98 -3.87 -12.08
C LYS A 11 -4.13 -3.90 -10.57
N LEU A 12 -4.22 -5.09 -9.96
CA LEU A 12 -4.29 -5.24 -8.51
C LEU A 12 -2.99 -4.80 -7.84
N ALA A 13 -1.83 -5.12 -8.42
CA ALA A 13 -0.54 -4.68 -7.91
C ALA A 13 -0.45 -3.14 -7.93
N ASN A 14 -0.76 -2.51 -9.06
CA ASN A 14 -0.78 -1.05 -9.17
C ASN A 14 -1.79 -0.41 -8.20
N PHE A 15 -2.96 -1.02 -8.02
CA PHE A 15 -3.94 -0.58 -7.04
C PHE A 15 -3.40 -0.66 -5.61
N LEU A 16 -2.73 -1.75 -5.23
CA LEU A 16 -2.09 -1.88 -3.91
C LEU A 16 -0.99 -0.84 -3.69
N ILE A 17 -0.21 -0.54 -4.73
CA ILE A 17 0.79 0.53 -4.70
C ILE A 17 0.10 1.89 -4.50
N ASP A 18 -1.02 2.18 -5.19
CA ASP A 18 -1.82 3.41 -5.00
C ASP A 18 -2.38 3.54 -3.58
N VAL A 19 -2.95 2.45 -3.04
CA VAL A 19 -3.44 2.41 -1.65
C VAL A 19 -2.32 2.72 -0.66
N ALA A 20 -1.12 2.17 -0.86
CA ALA A 20 0.02 2.44 0.01
C ALA A 20 0.36 3.95 0.05
N LYS A 21 0.34 4.64 -1.10
CA LYS A 21 0.58 6.09 -1.17
C LYS A 21 -0.50 6.86 -0.41
N TYR A 22 -1.77 6.51 -0.62
CA TYR A 22 -2.89 7.19 0.04
C TYR A 22 -2.91 6.97 1.55
N VAL A 23 -2.56 5.78 2.02
CA VAL A 23 -2.39 5.51 3.45
C VAL A 23 -1.26 6.36 4.02
N LEU A 24 -0.10 6.44 3.34
CA LEU A 24 1.01 7.31 3.74
C LEU A 24 0.58 8.77 3.85
N THR A 25 -0.13 9.28 2.84
CA THR A 25 -0.67 10.65 2.85
C THR A 25 -1.65 10.85 4.00
N GLY A 26 -2.55 9.89 4.25
CA GLY A 26 -3.49 9.95 5.37
C GLY A 26 -2.79 9.97 6.73
N VAL A 27 -1.74 9.17 6.90
CA VAL A 27 -0.91 9.13 8.12
C VAL A 27 -0.20 10.46 8.34
N ILE A 28 0.37 11.06 7.29
CA ILE A 28 1.01 12.38 7.36
C ILE A 28 -0.02 13.46 7.73
N ILE A 29 -1.17 13.49 7.05
CA ILE A 29 -2.23 14.46 7.34
C ILE A 29 -2.72 14.30 8.78
N ALA A 30 -3.00 13.07 9.22
CA ALA A 30 -3.44 12.77 10.56
C ALA A 30 -2.41 13.19 11.63
N SER A 31 -1.12 13.11 11.31
CA SER A 31 -0.08 13.50 12.27
C SER A 31 0.06 15.01 12.47
N LEU A 32 -0.41 15.81 11.52
CA LEU A 32 -0.49 17.27 11.65
C LEU A 32 -1.55 17.72 12.67
N PHE A 33 -2.55 16.87 12.97
CA PHE A 33 -3.54 17.18 14.00
C PHE A 33 -2.88 17.16 15.39
N LYS A 34 -3.07 18.24 16.14
CA LYS A 34 -2.48 18.44 17.47
C LYS A 34 -3.19 17.67 18.58
N GLU A 35 -4.46 17.32 18.36
CA GLU A 35 -5.32 16.61 19.32
C GLU A 35 -5.14 15.08 19.30
N MET A 36 -4.20 14.56 18.51
CA MET A 36 -3.91 13.13 18.47
C MET A 36 -3.01 12.74 19.64
N THR A 37 -3.60 12.13 20.67
CA THR A 37 -2.89 11.62 21.86
C THR A 37 -1.87 10.53 21.53
N ASP A 38 -2.08 9.78 20.45
CA ASP A 38 -1.35 8.54 20.16
C ASP A 38 -0.69 8.53 18.75
N LYS A 39 0.04 9.59 18.42
CA LYS A 39 0.73 9.74 17.12
C LYS A 39 1.69 8.60 16.82
N LEU A 40 2.33 8.05 17.85
CA LEU A 40 3.30 6.97 17.72
C LEU A 40 2.62 5.68 17.24
N SER A 41 1.46 5.36 17.82
CA SER A 41 0.61 4.26 17.37
C SER A 41 0.13 4.46 15.93
N LEU A 42 -0.26 5.68 15.57
CA LEU A 42 -0.68 6.02 14.19
C LEU A 42 0.44 5.81 13.16
N TYR A 43 1.69 6.19 13.49
CA TYR A 43 2.83 5.92 12.62
C TYR A 43 3.15 4.44 12.49
N LEU A 44 3.12 3.67 13.58
CA LEU A 44 3.40 2.24 13.55
C LEU A 44 2.35 1.47 12.74
N LEU A 45 1.06 1.75 12.97
CA LEU A 45 -0.04 1.15 12.23
C LEU A 45 0.00 1.53 10.75
N GLY A 46 0.22 2.81 10.46
CA GLY A 46 0.38 3.32 9.10
C GLY A 46 1.53 2.65 8.36
N MET A 47 2.69 2.53 9.01
CA MET A 47 3.88 1.91 8.44
C MET A 47 3.67 0.41 8.21
N LEU A 48 3.01 -0.31 9.12
CA LEU A 48 2.66 -1.74 8.93
C LEU A 48 1.74 -1.97 7.73
N ILE A 49 0.70 -1.14 7.58
CA ILE A 49 -0.25 -1.25 6.46
C ILE A 49 0.46 -0.97 5.13
N VAL A 50 1.30 0.06 5.08
CA VAL A 50 2.10 0.39 3.89
C VAL A 50 3.06 -0.74 3.55
N PHE A 51 3.78 -1.27 4.53
CA PHE A 51 4.70 -2.40 4.31
C PHE A 51 3.97 -3.62 3.78
N ALA A 52 2.82 -3.97 4.35
CA ALA A 52 2.02 -5.10 3.88
C ALA A 52 1.50 -4.89 2.45
N ALA A 53 0.97 -3.70 2.14
CA ALA A 53 0.45 -3.36 0.82
C ALA A 53 1.58 -3.36 -0.24
N LEU A 54 2.75 -2.80 0.08
CA LEU A 54 3.92 -2.83 -0.80
C LEU A 54 4.46 -4.25 -0.96
N TRP A 55 4.56 -5.05 0.11
CA TRP A 55 5.05 -6.41 0.04
C TRP A 55 4.19 -7.28 -0.88
N VAL A 56 2.86 -7.21 -0.72
CA VAL A 56 1.91 -7.94 -1.57
C VAL A 56 1.92 -7.39 -2.99
N GLY A 57 1.88 -6.06 -3.16
CA GLY A 57 1.89 -5.41 -4.47
C GLY A 57 3.15 -5.74 -5.28
N LEU A 58 4.33 -5.70 -4.65
CA LEU A 58 5.60 -5.99 -5.30
C LEU A 58 5.74 -7.48 -5.66
N ARG A 59 5.32 -8.39 -4.78
CA ARG A 59 5.27 -9.83 -5.12
C ARG A 59 4.36 -10.09 -6.31
N LEU A 60 3.19 -9.43 -6.36
CA LEU A 60 2.22 -9.62 -7.42
C LEU A 60 2.70 -9.03 -8.77
N THR A 61 3.39 -7.88 -8.74
CA THR A 61 4.07 -7.30 -9.91
C THR A 61 5.23 -8.17 -10.40
N SER A 62 6.03 -8.76 -9.51
CA SER A 62 7.20 -9.58 -9.89
C SER A 62 6.81 -10.84 -10.69
N LYS A 63 5.67 -11.45 -10.36
CA LYS A 63 5.11 -12.62 -11.07
C LYS A 63 4.57 -12.31 -12.47
N THR A 64 4.37 -11.03 -12.78
CA THR A 64 3.78 -10.58 -14.05
C THR A 64 4.84 -10.21 -15.10
N LYS A 65 6.08 -9.97 -14.67
CA LYS A 65 7.20 -9.62 -15.56
C LYS A 65 7.95 -10.82 -16.16
N GLU A 66 7.65 -12.05 -15.72
CA GLU A 66 8.00 -13.30 -16.43
C GLU A 66 6.89 -13.70 -17.41
#